data_AF-A0A5M3MKY4-F1
#
_entry.id   AF-A0A5M3MKY4-F1
#
_cell.length_a   1.000
_cell.length_b   1.000
_cell.length_c   1.000
_cell.angle_alpha   90.00
_cell.angle_beta   90.00
_cell.angle_gamma   90.00
#
_symmetry.space_group_name_H-M   'P 1'
#
loop_
_entity.id
_entity.type
_entity.pdbx_description
1 polymer ?
#
loop_
_entity_poly.entity_id
_entity_poly.type
_entity_poly.pdbx_seq_one_letter_code
_entity_poly.pdbx_strand_id
1 'polypeptide(L)'
;MSSESSPGPSSITSKVANAAQEFAENANAEDPAEESAQESGLTSIEERKAKLAALRAKMRQSTKDNRTSLVEESVKAKMTARETARLDRQRKLAETLRLKVDAEERGEDVERQKNWEWTIEDNDNWEKKKARKARRADFEFHDDSDAARRRYKKDLDALKPNLEAYNRQKEMALGLAAGSLSKAGSSSSSALTKFDPQSGALIPTTEQQRLAAENLYRDSNTLLYADNTPSEDAIDRVVSKINQDIDKKGKFSRKRLNEDEGDITYINERNRVFNKKIARYYDKYTAEIRASFERGTAL
;
A
#
# COMPACT_ATOMS: atom_id res chain seq x y z
N MET A 1 -29.27 -2.53 -3.31
CA MET A 1 -28.01 -3.27 -3.49
C MET A 1 -27.50 -3.61 -2.12
N SER A 2 -27.65 -4.89 -1.77
CA SER A 2 -27.57 -5.43 -0.43
C SER A 2 -26.13 -5.43 0.09
N SER A 3 -25.95 -4.92 1.29
CA SER A 3 -24.72 -4.98 2.08
C SER A 3 -24.54 -6.38 2.65
N GLU A 4 -23.53 -7.12 2.18
CA GLU A 4 -23.06 -8.34 2.84
C GLU A 4 -22.19 -7.94 4.04
N SER A 5 -22.75 -8.08 5.23
CA SER A 5 -22.06 -7.90 6.51
C SER A 5 -21.12 -9.09 6.77
N SER A 6 -19.83 -8.81 6.95
CA SER A 6 -18.85 -9.80 7.40
C SER A 6 -19.23 -10.33 8.79
N PRO A 7 -19.30 -11.65 9.01
CA PRO A 7 -19.70 -12.20 10.30
C PRO A 7 -18.60 -11.99 11.35
N GLY A 8 -18.99 -11.42 12.50
CA GLY A 8 -18.11 -11.27 13.65
C GLY A 8 -17.71 -12.62 14.28
N PRO A 9 -16.71 -12.64 15.18
CA PRO A 9 -16.14 -13.87 15.76
C PRO A 9 -17.18 -14.74 16.48
N SER A 10 -18.26 -14.14 16.98
CA SER A 10 -19.40 -14.80 17.61
C SER A 10 -20.29 -15.60 16.64
N SER A 11 -20.28 -15.29 15.34
CA SER A 11 -21.00 -16.06 14.31
C SER A 11 -20.23 -17.33 13.91
N ILE A 12 -18.90 -17.35 14.09
CA ILE A 12 -18.07 -18.50 13.76
C ILE A 12 -18.19 -19.52 14.89
N THR A 13 -18.19 -19.07 16.15
CA THR A 13 -18.39 -19.94 17.31
C THR A 13 -19.77 -20.57 17.33
N SER A 14 -20.83 -19.87 16.90
CA SER A 14 -22.17 -20.45 16.77
C SER A 14 -22.28 -21.47 15.63
N LYS A 15 -21.60 -21.24 14.50
CA LYS A 15 -21.53 -22.22 13.40
C LYS A 15 -20.77 -23.49 13.80
N VAL A 16 -19.68 -23.35 14.55
CA VAL A 16 -18.90 -24.50 15.06
C VAL A 16 -19.69 -25.27 16.12
N ALA A 17 -20.45 -24.58 16.98
CA ALA A 17 -21.34 -25.22 17.95
C ALA A 17 -22.48 -25.99 17.27
N ASN A 18 -23.12 -25.41 16.25
CA ASN A 18 -24.18 -26.08 15.50
C ASN A 18 -23.65 -27.29 14.71
N ALA A 19 -22.47 -27.20 14.11
CA ALA A 19 -21.85 -28.32 13.40
C ALA A 19 -21.46 -29.47 14.36
N ALA A 20 -21.06 -29.15 15.60
CA ALA A 20 -20.81 -30.16 16.62
C ALA A 20 -22.10 -30.84 17.11
N GLN A 21 -23.22 -30.10 17.11
CA GLN A 21 -24.54 -30.60 17.46
C GLN A 21 -25.11 -31.53 16.38
N GLU A 22 -24.98 -31.16 15.10
CA GLU A 22 -25.36 -32.01 13.96
C GLU A 22 -24.54 -33.31 13.91
N PHE A 23 -23.24 -33.26 14.25
CA PHE A 23 -22.41 -34.46 14.33
C PHE A 23 -22.80 -35.38 15.50
N ALA A 24 -23.24 -34.80 16.63
CA ALA A 24 -23.71 -35.55 17.79
C ALA A 24 -25.11 -36.16 17.58
N GLU A 25 -25.97 -35.49 16.80
CA GLU A 25 -27.28 -36.02 16.39
C GLU A 25 -27.14 -37.14 15.35
N ASN A 26 -26.22 -37.02 14.38
CA ASN A 26 -25.93 -38.10 13.43
C ASN A 26 -25.25 -39.33 14.08
N ALA A 27 -24.66 -39.18 15.26
CA ALA A 27 -24.06 -40.29 16.00
C ALA A 27 -25.05 -41.07 16.89
N ASN A 28 -26.28 -40.56 17.08
CA ASN A 28 -27.28 -41.14 17.98
C ASN A 28 -28.61 -41.50 17.31
N ALA A 29 -28.70 -41.47 15.98
CA ALA A 29 -29.84 -42.02 15.25
C ALA A 29 -29.67 -43.53 15.02
N GLU A 30 -30.29 -44.29 15.93
CA GLU A 30 -30.80 -45.66 15.86
C GLU A 30 -30.37 -46.59 14.70
N ASP A 31 -29.71 -47.68 15.10
CA ASP A 31 -29.72 -48.98 14.45
C ASP A 31 -31.14 -49.46 14.14
N PRO A 32 -31.43 -49.95 12.91
CA PRO A 32 -32.37 -51.02 12.69
C PRO A 32 -31.62 -52.34 12.55
N ALA A 33 -32.09 -53.33 13.32
CA ALA A 33 -31.60 -54.69 13.35
C ALA A 33 -31.81 -55.45 12.02
N GLU A 34 -30.80 -56.27 11.70
CA GLU A 34 -30.84 -57.54 10.97
C GLU A 34 -31.46 -57.61 9.56
N GLU A 35 -30.58 -57.59 8.54
CA GLU A 35 -30.74 -58.46 7.36
C GLU A 35 -29.42 -59.18 7.02
N SER A 36 -29.48 -60.51 7.19
CA SER A 36 -28.72 -61.55 6.49
C SER A 36 -27.18 -61.51 6.49
N ALA A 37 -26.60 -62.39 7.31
CA ALA A 37 -25.33 -63.00 7.00
C ALA A 37 -25.46 -63.88 5.74
N GLN A 38 -24.72 -63.55 4.68
CA GLN A 38 -24.26 -64.51 3.67
C GLN A 38 -22.76 -64.31 3.42
N GLU A 39 -22.01 -65.19 4.10
CA GLU A 39 -20.77 -65.88 3.71
C GLU A 39 -19.96 -65.35 2.51
N SER A 40 -18.74 -64.92 2.85
CA SER A 40 -17.47 -65.21 2.17
C SER A 40 -17.53 -65.78 0.73
N GLY A 41 -17.36 -64.91 -0.26
CA GLY A 41 -16.49 -65.25 -1.38
C GLY A 41 -15.04 -65.02 -0.93
N LEU A 42 -14.19 -66.05 -0.96
CA LEU A 42 -12.74 -65.88 -0.85
C LEU A 42 -12.29 -64.91 -1.94
N THR A 43 -12.26 -63.60 -1.66
CA THR A 43 -11.60 -62.63 -2.54
C THR A 43 -10.23 -63.21 -2.82
N SER A 44 -9.91 -63.47 -4.09
CA SER A 44 -8.68 -64.12 -4.48
C SER A 44 -7.53 -63.45 -3.72
N ILE A 45 -6.50 -64.22 -3.35
CA ILE A 45 -5.30 -63.69 -2.69
C ILE A 45 -4.80 -62.44 -3.46
N GLU A 46 -5.02 -62.39 -4.76
CA GLU A 46 -4.75 -61.28 -5.67
C GLU A 46 -5.61 -60.04 -5.41
N GLU A 47 -6.92 -60.16 -5.23
CA GLU A 47 -7.83 -59.04 -4.91
C GLU A 47 -7.54 -58.44 -3.53
N ARG A 48 -7.21 -59.29 -2.55
CA ARG A 48 -6.77 -58.85 -1.22
C ARG A 48 -5.42 -58.13 -1.31
N LYS A 49 -4.48 -58.64 -2.11
CA LYS A 49 -3.19 -57.98 -2.40
C LYS A 49 -3.39 -56.65 -3.12
N ALA A 50 -4.30 -56.56 -4.08
CA ALA A 50 -4.62 -55.33 -4.81
C ALA A 50 -5.27 -54.28 -3.91
N LYS A 51 -6.23 -54.66 -3.07
CA LYS A 51 -6.84 -53.78 -2.05
C LYS A 51 -5.80 -53.27 -1.04
N LEU A 52 -4.88 -54.14 -0.63
CA LEU A 52 -3.78 -53.77 0.26
C LEU A 52 -2.77 -52.85 -0.43
N ALA A 53 -2.45 -53.08 -1.72
CA ALA A 53 -1.62 -52.19 -2.52
C ALA A 53 -2.26 -50.80 -2.70
N ALA A 54 -3.57 -50.73 -2.95
CA ALA A 54 -4.33 -49.49 -3.01
C ALA A 54 -4.33 -48.76 -1.66
N LEU A 55 -4.49 -49.48 -0.55
CA LEU A 55 -4.38 -48.90 0.79
C LEU A 55 -2.98 -48.34 1.06
N ARG A 56 -1.93 -49.09 0.71
CA ARG A 56 -0.53 -48.63 0.81
C ARG A 56 -0.27 -47.41 -0.08
N ALA A 57 -0.84 -47.36 -1.29
CA ALA A 57 -0.73 -46.21 -2.18
C ALA A 57 -1.41 -44.97 -1.59
N LYS A 58 -2.64 -45.12 -1.05
CA LYS A 58 -3.36 -44.05 -0.35
C LYS A 58 -2.60 -43.56 0.89
N MET A 59 -2.01 -44.47 1.67
CA MET A 59 -1.17 -44.11 2.83
C MET A 59 0.12 -43.38 2.40
N ARG A 60 0.71 -43.76 1.25
CA ARG A 60 1.87 -43.05 0.68
C ARG A 60 1.50 -41.67 0.15
N GLN A 61 0.31 -41.52 -0.45
CA GLN A 61 -0.20 -40.22 -0.89
C GLN A 61 -0.47 -39.32 0.32
N SER A 62 -1.23 -39.80 1.32
CA SER A 62 -1.52 -38.99 2.52
C SER A 62 -0.26 -38.55 3.27
N THR A 63 0.74 -39.43 3.40
CA THR A 63 2.03 -39.07 4.01
C THR A 63 2.83 -38.05 3.18
N LYS A 64 2.77 -38.13 1.85
CA LYS A 64 3.36 -37.11 0.97
C LYS A 64 2.62 -35.78 1.07
N ASP A 65 1.29 -35.81 1.02
CA ASP A 65 0.43 -34.62 1.07
C ASP A 65 0.58 -33.90 2.43
N ASN A 66 0.66 -34.66 3.52
CA ASN A 66 0.95 -34.12 4.85
C ASN A 66 2.36 -33.53 4.94
N ARG A 67 3.36 -34.15 4.29
CA ARG A 67 4.71 -33.59 4.24
C ARG A 67 4.75 -32.31 3.40
N THR A 68 4.07 -32.27 2.26
CA THR A 68 4.02 -31.08 1.41
C THR A 68 3.27 -29.94 2.09
N SER A 69 2.16 -30.22 2.78
CA SER A 69 1.42 -29.19 3.52
C SER A 69 2.26 -28.60 4.66
N LEU A 70 2.95 -29.43 5.44
CA LEU A 70 3.88 -28.96 6.49
C LEU A 70 5.00 -28.08 5.92
N VAL A 71 5.58 -28.46 4.78
CA VAL A 71 6.61 -27.67 4.11
C VAL A 71 6.02 -26.35 3.60
N GLU A 72 4.86 -26.37 2.94
CA GLU A 72 4.18 -25.17 2.46
C GLU A 72 3.81 -24.20 3.58
N GLU A 73 3.31 -24.69 4.71
CA GLU A 73 3.03 -23.88 5.89
C GLU A 73 4.31 -23.25 6.43
N SER A 74 5.40 -24.02 6.51
CA SER A 74 6.70 -23.49 6.93
C SER A 74 7.25 -22.43 5.99
N VAL A 75 7.00 -22.57 4.68
CA VAL A 75 7.39 -21.58 3.65
C VAL A 75 6.50 -20.35 3.75
N LYS A 76 5.16 -20.52 3.82
CA LYS A 76 4.20 -19.43 3.99
C LYS A 76 4.48 -18.61 5.25
N ALA A 77 4.85 -19.27 6.36
CA ALA A 77 5.23 -18.61 7.61
C ALA A 77 6.54 -17.81 7.49
N LYS A 78 7.49 -18.24 6.65
CA LYS A 78 8.77 -17.55 6.42
C LYS A 78 8.66 -16.43 5.38
N MET A 79 7.65 -16.45 4.51
CA MET A 79 7.47 -15.48 3.44
C MET A 79 7.06 -14.11 4.01
N THR A 80 7.98 -13.16 3.99
CA THR A 80 7.69 -11.77 4.37
C THR A 80 6.98 -11.02 3.24
N ALA A 81 6.24 -9.95 3.55
CA ALA A 81 5.58 -9.10 2.54
C ALA A 81 6.56 -8.51 1.49
N ARG A 82 7.84 -8.35 1.85
CA ARG A 82 8.88 -7.89 0.93
C ARG A 82 9.28 -9.00 -0.06
N GLU A 83 9.34 -10.23 0.40
CA GLU A 83 9.69 -11.40 -0.41
C GLU A 83 8.55 -11.78 -1.35
N THR A 84 7.29 -11.73 -0.89
CA THR A 84 6.13 -11.95 -1.77
C THR A 84 6.11 -10.93 -2.91
N ALA A 85 6.29 -9.63 -2.61
CA ALA A 85 6.40 -8.59 -3.63
C ALA A 85 7.64 -8.73 -4.54
N ARG A 86 8.71 -9.41 -4.10
CA ARG A 86 9.86 -9.75 -4.95
C ARG A 86 9.51 -10.90 -5.89
N LEU A 87 8.88 -11.97 -5.38
CA LEU A 87 8.46 -13.12 -6.16
C LEU A 87 7.40 -12.72 -7.21
N ASP A 88 6.44 -11.88 -6.86
CA ASP A 88 5.42 -11.41 -7.81
C ASP A 88 6.03 -10.57 -8.95
N ARG A 89 7.07 -9.77 -8.66
CA ARG A 89 7.84 -9.07 -9.70
C ARG A 89 8.60 -10.04 -10.60
N GLN A 90 9.17 -11.10 -10.04
CA GLN A 90 9.85 -12.15 -10.83
C GLN A 90 8.87 -12.94 -11.69
N ARG A 91 7.70 -13.29 -11.16
CA ARG A 91 6.61 -13.96 -11.89
C ARG A 91 6.12 -13.10 -13.05
N LYS A 92 5.78 -11.84 -12.80
CA LYS A 92 5.37 -10.90 -13.86
C LYS A 92 6.44 -10.73 -14.93
N LEU A 93 7.71 -10.64 -14.52
CA LEU A 93 8.82 -10.59 -15.48
C LEU A 93 8.89 -11.88 -16.31
N ALA A 94 8.81 -13.05 -15.68
CA ALA A 94 8.80 -14.33 -16.40
C ALA A 94 7.61 -14.46 -17.36
N GLU A 95 6.41 -14.05 -16.93
CA GLU A 95 5.22 -13.98 -17.78
C GLU A 95 5.43 -13.03 -18.97
N THR A 96 5.98 -11.82 -18.74
CA THR A 96 6.26 -10.88 -19.84
C THR A 96 7.30 -11.40 -20.82
N LEU A 97 8.32 -12.13 -20.34
CA LEU A 97 9.33 -12.76 -21.19
C LEU A 97 8.72 -13.91 -21.98
N ARG A 98 7.90 -14.75 -21.33
CA ARG A 98 7.19 -15.86 -21.99
C ARG A 98 6.26 -15.33 -23.08
N LEU A 99 5.45 -14.32 -22.77
CA LEU A 99 4.57 -13.66 -23.75
C LEU A 99 5.37 -13.03 -24.90
N LYS A 100 6.55 -12.49 -24.62
CA LYS A 100 7.44 -11.96 -25.67
C LYS A 100 7.94 -13.07 -26.58
N VAL A 101 8.39 -14.20 -26.03
CA VAL A 101 8.80 -15.38 -26.81
C VAL A 101 7.62 -15.94 -27.62
N ASP A 102 6.45 -16.13 -26.99
CA ASP A 102 5.23 -16.62 -27.64
C ASP A 102 4.75 -15.68 -28.77
N ALA A 103 5.08 -14.38 -28.71
CA ALA A 103 4.77 -13.41 -29.77
C ALA A 103 5.83 -13.34 -30.86
N GLU A 104 7.12 -13.51 -30.52
CA GLU A 104 8.21 -13.66 -31.49
C GLU A 104 8.00 -14.94 -32.34
N GLU A 105 7.57 -16.06 -31.74
CA GLU A 105 7.21 -17.30 -32.45
C GLU A 105 6.01 -17.11 -33.39
N ARG A 106 5.05 -16.26 -33.01
CA ARG A 106 3.89 -15.89 -33.85
C ARG A 106 4.20 -14.82 -34.89
N GLY A 107 5.37 -14.19 -34.84
CA GLY A 107 5.74 -13.06 -35.70
C GLY A 107 4.97 -11.77 -35.43
N GLU A 108 4.41 -11.61 -34.22
CA GLU A 108 3.65 -10.43 -33.80
C GLU A 108 4.55 -9.40 -33.09
N ASP A 109 4.38 -8.12 -33.44
CA ASP A 109 5.07 -7.00 -32.78
C ASP A 109 4.37 -6.62 -31.46
N VAL A 110 4.89 -7.15 -30.36
CA VAL A 110 4.37 -6.94 -28.99
C VAL A 110 4.33 -5.47 -28.59
N GLU A 111 5.31 -4.68 -29.04
CA GLU A 111 5.40 -3.27 -28.67
C GLU A 111 4.32 -2.46 -29.38
N ARG A 112 4.02 -2.79 -30.65
CA ARG A 112 2.91 -2.19 -31.39
C ARG A 112 1.55 -2.47 -30.76
N GLN A 113 1.29 -3.72 -30.34
CA GLN A 113 0.04 -4.07 -29.65
C GLN A 113 -0.11 -3.28 -28.34
N LYS A 114 0.96 -3.18 -27.54
CA LYS A 114 0.96 -2.37 -26.30
C LYS A 114 0.77 -0.89 -26.57
N ASN A 115 1.35 -0.35 -27.65
CA ASN A 115 1.19 1.05 -28.01
C ASN A 115 -0.26 1.37 -28.43
N TRP A 116 -0.99 0.40 -28.99
CA TRP A 116 -2.41 0.56 -29.31
C TRP A 116 -3.31 0.58 -28.06
N GLU A 117 -2.87 -0.04 -26.97
CA GLU A 117 -3.58 0.00 -25.69
C GLU A 117 -3.47 1.37 -25.00
N TRP A 118 -2.48 2.21 -25.38
CA TRP A 118 -2.30 3.53 -24.79
C TRP A 118 -3.26 4.55 -25.41
N THR A 119 -4.16 5.06 -24.58
CA THR A 119 -5.04 6.18 -24.95
C THR A 119 -4.25 7.50 -24.90
N ILE A 120 -4.68 8.49 -25.67
CA ILE A 120 -4.08 9.84 -25.68
C ILE A 120 -4.05 10.43 -24.25
N GLU A 121 -5.12 10.26 -23.48
CA GLU A 121 -5.21 10.73 -22.10
C GLU A 121 -4.19 10.05 -21.17
N ASP A 122 -3.93 8.76 -21.37
CA ASP A 122 -2.93 8.01 -20.61
C ASP A 122 -1.53 8.49 -20.96
N ASN A 123 -1.25 8.76 -22.24
CA ASN A 123 0.02 9.33 -22.66
C ASN A 123 0.21 10.74 -22.05
N ASP A 124 -0.80 11.61 -22.10
CA ASP A 124 -0.73 12.94 -21.50
C ASP A 124 -0.49 12.89 -20.00
N ASN A 125 -1.18 11.99 -19.29
CA ASN A 125 -0.98 11.79 -17.86
C ASN A 125 0.41 11.22 -17.55
N TRP A 126 0.92 10.34 -18.39
CA TRP A 126 2.27 9.80 -18.30
C TRP A 126 3.34 10.88 -18.53
N GLU A 127 3.17 11.72 -19.53
CA GLU A 127 4.04 12.86 -19.80
C GLU A 127 4.03 13.87 -18.65
N LYS A 128 2.86 14.22 -18.13
CA LYS A 128 2.72 15.06 -16.92
C LYS A 128 3.47 14.46 -15.74
N LYS A 129 3.37 13.14 -15.54
CA LYS A 129 4.09 12.43 -14.46
C LYS A 129 5.61 12.44 -14.68
N LYS A 130 6.07 12.23 -15.91
CA LYS A 130 7.49 12.27 -16.29
C LYS A 130 8.07 13.67 -16.12
N ALA A 131 7.37 14.70 -16.58
CA ALA A 131 7.75 16.11 -16.40
C ALA A 131 7.78 16.49 -14.92
N ARG A 132 6.79 16.07 -14.13
CA ARG A 132 6.76 16.26 -12.66
C ARG A 132 7.95 15.58 -11.98
N LYS A 133 8.35 14.39 -12.44
CA LYS A 133 9.54 13.69 -11.92
C LYS A 133 10.83 14.40 -12.31
N ALA A 134 10.97 14.84 -13.56
CA ALA A 134 12.12 15.60 -14.03
C ALA A 134 12.30 16.89 -13.23
N ARG A 135 11.22 17.65 -12.99
CA ARG A 135 11.24 18.85 -12.12
C ARG A 135 11.64 18.58 -10.67
N ARG A 136 11.52 17.35 -10.18
CA ARG A 136 11.90 16.96 -8.81
C ARG A 136 13.20 16.15 -8.76
N ALA A 137 13.87 15.97 -9.89
CA ALA A 137 15.12 15.23 -9.95
C ALA A 137 16.32 16.03 -9.42
N ASP A 138 16.15 17.34 -9.20
CA ASP A 138 17.16 18.16 -8.55
C ASP A 138 17.22 17.88 -7.04
N PHE A 139 18.31 17.25 -6.62
CA PHE A 139 18.62 16.94 -5.23
C PHE A 139 19.69 17.86 -4.64
N GLU A 140 20.19 18.81 -5.43
CA GLU A 140 21.19 19.77 -4.96
C GLU A 140 20.59 20.71 -3.91
N PHE A 141 21.46 21.20 -3.03
CA PHE A 141 21.11 22.19 -2.03
C PHE A 141 21.56 23.56 -2.54
N HIS A 142 20.59 24.42 -2.82
CA HIS A 142 20.83 25.80 -3.27
C HIS A 142 20.69 26.79 -2.10
N ASP A 143 19.51 26.81 -1.47
CA ASP A 143 19.16 27.68 -0.35
C ASP A 143 18.16 26.98 0.59
N ASP A 144 18.10 27.42 1.83
CA ASP A 144 17.16 26.93 2.84
C ASP A 144 15.71 27.24 2.47
N SER A 145 15.45 28.39 1.81
CA SER A 145 14.11 28.74 1.32
C SER A 145 13.61 27.76 0.24
N ASP A 146 14.49 27.37 -0.69
CA ASP A 146 14.18 26.38 -1.73
C ASP A 146 13.95 25.00 -1.12
N ALA A 147 14.80 24.60 -0.18
CA ALA A 147 14.64 23.34 0.55
C ALA A 147 13.31 23.29 1.33
N ALA A 148 12.93 24.39 1.99
CA ALA A 148 11.66 24.52 2.69
C ALA A 148 10.47 24.44 1.72
N ARG A 149 10.52 25.16 0.60
CA ARG A 149 9.51 25.11 -0.46
C ARG A 149 9.35 23.70 -1.05
N ARG A 150 10.45 22.98 -1.29
CA ARG A 150 10.42 21.58 -1.76
C ARG A 150 9.77 20.65 -0.76
N ARG A 151 10.09 20.80 0.54
CA ARG A 151 9.45 20.06 1.63
C ARG A 151 7.96 20.35 1.71
N TYR A 152 7.57 21.61 1.73
CA TYR A 152 6.17 22.03 1.75
C TYR A 152 5.38 21.45 0.57
N LYS A 153 5.91 21.52 -0.66
CA LYS A 153 5.26 20.91 -1.84
C LYS A 153 5.08 19.40 -1.70
N LYS A 154 6.05 18.70 -1.08
CA LYS A 154 5.95 17.26 -0.83
C LYS A 154 4.88 16.96 0.24
N ASP A 155 4.77 17.80 1.25
CA ASP A 155 3.75 17.66 2.29
C ASP A 155 2.34 17.91 1.73
N LEU A 156 2.19 18.88 0.82
CA LEU A 156 0.95 19.09 0.08
C LEU A 156 0.55 17.87 -0.76
N ASP A 157 1.51 17.19 -1.38
CA ASP A 157 1.24 15.97 -2.13
C ASP A 157 0.79 14.81 -1.21
N ALA A 158 1.23 14.81 0.05
CA ALA A 158 0.89 13.78 1.03
C ALA A 158 -0.41 14.09 1.80
N LEU A 159 -0.84 15.36 1.80
CA LEU A 159 -2.05 15.80 2.48
C LEU A 159 -3.28 15.20 1.78
N LYS A 160 -4.10 14.49 2.56
CA LYS A 160 -5.41 13.99 2.13
C LYS A 160 -6.50 14.73 2.91
N PRO A 161 -7.15 15.75 2.31
CA PRO A 161 -8.20 16.50 2.97
C PRO A 161 -9.41 15.60 3.31
N ASN A 162 -10.04 15.83 4.46
CA ASN A 162 -11.32 15.20 4.78
C ASN A 162 -12.45 16.01 4.12
N LEU A 163 -12.88 15.56 2.94
CA LEU A 163 -13.92 16.22 2.15
C LEU A 163 -15.29 16.19 2.82
N GLU A 164 -15.61 15.16 3.61
CA GLU A 164 -16.90 15.05 4.28
C GLU A 164 -17.06 16.10 5.38
N ALA A 165 -16.05 16.26 6.23
CA ALA A 165 -16.04 17.28 7.28
C ALA A 165 -16.11 18.69 6.68
N TYR A 166 -15.35 18.94 5.60
CA TYR A 166 -15.40 20.19 4.87
C TYR A 166 -16.78 20.45 4.24
N ASN A 167 -17.38 19.44 3.61
CA ASN A 167 -18.71 19.56 3.01
C ASN A 167 -19.80 19.83 4.04
N ARG A 168 -19.74 19.22 5.24
CA ARG A 168 -20.67 19.52 6.34
C ARG A 168 -20.57 20.98 6.81
N GLN A 169 -19.35 21.50 6.96
CA GLN A 169 -19.13 22.91 7.29
C GLN A 169 -19.67 23.82 6.18
N LYS A 170 -19.46 23.43 4.92
CA LYS A 170 -19.97 24.14 3.75
C LYS A 170 -21.49 24.13 3.63
N GLU A 171 -22.15 23.02 3.94
CA GLU A 171 -23.61 22.92 4.01
C GLU A 171 -24.17 23.93 5.02
N MET A 172 -23.61 23.99 6.23
CA MET A 172 -24.04 24.93 7.29
C MET A 172 -23.83 26.40 6.89
N ALA A 173 -22.69 26.72 6.26
CA ALA A 173 -22.39 28.07 5.78
C ALA A 173 -23.34 28.53 4.66
N LEU A 174 -23.74 27.61 3.78
CA LEU A 174 -24.66 27.92 2.67
C LEU A 174 -26.14 27.77 3.05
N GLY A 175 -26.44 27.34 4.28
CA GLY A 175 -27.82 27.09 4.73
C GLY A 175 -28.47 25.87 4.07
N LEU A 176 -27.70 24.95 3.49
CA LEU A 176 -28.20 23.72 2.90
C LEU A 176 -28.53 22.68 4.00
N ALA A 177 -29.47 21.78 3.69
CA ALA A 177 -29.79 20.67 4.58
C ALA A 177 -28.57 19.76 4.80
N ALA A 178 -28.39 19.29 6.04
CA ALA A 178 -27.32 18.38 6.40
C ALA A 178 -27.38 17.10 5.54
N GLY A 179 -26.26 16.73 4.93
CA GLY A 179 -26.17 15.57 4.05
C GLY A 179 -26.22 15.89 2.54
N SER A 180 -26.55 17.13 2.15
CA SER A 180 -26.75 17.51 0.74
C SER A 180 -25.50 17.42 -0.14
N LEU A 181 -24.31 17.71 0.39
CA LEU A 181 -23.01 17.64 -0.29
C LEU A 181 -22.17 16.44 0.19
N SER A 182 -22.44 15.91 1.38
CA SER A 182 -21.66 14.80 1.96
C SER A 182 -22.10 13.41 1.47
N LYS A 183 -23.30 13.25 0.89
CA LYS A 183 -23.74 11.97 0.30
C LYS A 183 -23.20 11.79 -1.11
N ALA A 184 -22.03 11.16 -1.25
CA ALA A 184 -21.51 10.71 -2.53
C ALA A 184 -22.49 9.71 -3.18
N GLY A 185 -23.20 10.16 -4.22
CA GLY A 185 -24.23 9.39 -4.93
C GLY A 185 -25.56 10.11 -5.10
N SER A 186 -25.79 11.24 -4.40
CA SER A 186 -26.94 12.10 -4.69
C SER A 186 -26.61 13.04 -5.85
N SER A 187 -26.53 12.49 -7.06
CA SER A 187 -26.73 13.25 -8.30
C SER A 187 -28.20 13.66 -8.46
N SER A 188 -28.87 14.01 -7.35
CA SER A 188 -30.23 14.52 -7.38
C SER A 188 -30.14 15.99 -7.79
N SER A 189 -30.27 16.20 -9.09
CA SER A 189 -30.61 17.48 -9.71
C SER A 189 -31.72 18.26 -8.99
N SER A 190 -32.52 17.61 -8.13
CA SER A 190 -33.60 18.20 -7.35
C SER A 190 -33.19 19.16 -6.23
N ALA A 191 -31.96 19.08 -5.69
CA ALA A 191 -31.49 20.01 -4.65
C ALA A 191 -30.95 21.33 -5.25
N LEU A 192 -30.49 21.30 -6.51
CA LEU A 192 -29.99 22.47 -7.23
C LEU A 192 -31.11 23.27 -7.92
N THR A 193 -32.25 22.62 -8.24
CA THR A 193 -33.36 23.25 -8.99
C THR A 193 -34.41 23.95 -8.13
N LYS A 194 -34.24 24.04 -6.80
CA LYS A 194 -35.01 24.99 -5.99
C LYS A 194 -34.39 26.39 -6.11
N PHE A 195 -34.38 26.91 -7.33
CA PHE A 195 -34.03 28.29 -7.63
C PHE A 195 -35.34 29.08 -7.62
N ASP A 196 -35.62 29.74 -6.50
CA ASP A 196 -36.70 30.73 -6.41
C ASP A 196 -36.16 32.07 -6.95
N PRO A 197 -36.68 32.57 -8.10
CA PRO A 197 -36.17 33.78 -8.73
C PRO A 197 -36.56 35.08 -7.98
N GLN A 198 -37.42 35.00 -6.95
CA GLN A 198 -37.70 36.14 -6.08
C GLN A 198 -36.71 36.24 -4.90
N SER A 199 -36.02 35.15 -4.55
CA SER A 199 -34.97 35.11 -3.52
C SER A 199 -33.57 35.37 -4.10
N GLY A 200 -33.47 36.39 -4.96
CA GLY A 200 -32.24 36.80 -5.61
C GLY A 200 -31.18 37.18 -4.58
N ALA A 201 -30.27 36.23 -4.34
CA ALA A 201 -29.17 36.16 -3.38
C ALA A 201 -29.43 35.13 -2.27
N LEU A 202 -28.59 34.08 -2.28
CA LEU A 202 -28.39 33.12 -1.19
C LEU A 202 -27.75 33.85 0.02
N ILE A 203 -28.39 34.91 0.49
CA ILE A 203 -28.01 35.60 1.71
C ILE A 203 -28.37 34.61 2.83
N PRO A 204 -27.43 34.26 3.71
CA PRO A 204 -27.74 33.41 4.85
C PRO A 204 -28.88 34.08 5.64
N THR A 205 -30.06 33.48 5.63
CA THR A 205 -31.29 34.13 6.11
C THR A 205 -31.34 34.16 7.64
N THR A 206 -30.63 33.24 8.29
CA THR A 206 -30.54 33.13 9.74
C THR A 206 -29.19 33.67 10.23
N GLU A 207 -29.17 34.40 11.36
CA GLU A 207 -27.91 34.88 11.97
C GLU A 207 -26.87 33.77 12.15
N GLN A 208 -27.32 32.57 12.53
CA GLN A 208 -26.47 31.38 12.65
C GLN A 208 -25.79 30.99 11.33
N GLN A 209 -26.50 31.12 10.20
CA GLN A 209 -25.93 30.84 8.88
C GLN A 209 -24.96 31.94 8.46
N ARG A 210 -25.23 33.22 8.82
CA ARG A 210 -24.30 34.33 8.55
C ARG A 210 -22.99 34.12 9.32
N LEU A 211 -23.08 33.80 10.61
CA LEU A 211 -21.93 33.47 11.44
C LEU A 211 -21.20 32.21 10.93
N ALA A 212 -21.92 31.18 10.48
CA ALA A 212 -21.31 29.99 9.88
C ALA A 212 -20.59 30.31 8.55
N ALA A 213 -21.17 31.17 7.72
CA ALA A 213 -20.57 31.63 6.46
C ALA A 213 -19.33 32.50 6.70
N GLU A 214 -19.40 33.44 7.63
CA GLU A 214 -18.25 34.26 8.07
C GLU A 214 -17.16 33.38 8.69
N ASN A 215 -17.52 32.33 9.41
CA ASN A 215 -16.56 31.37 9.96
C ASN A 215 -15.86 30.53 8.90
N LEU A 216 -16.55 30.14 7.83
CA LEU A 216 -15.98 29.30 6.77
C LEU A 216 -15.19 30.11 5.73
N TYR A 217 -15.70 31.29 5.35
CA TYR A 217 -15.10 32.19 4.38
C TYR A 217 -14.57 33.44 5.08
N ARG A 218 -13.58 33.26 5.96
CA ARG A 218 -12.91 34.35 6.65
C ARG A 218 -12.10 35.21 5.68
N ASP A 219 -12.26 36.52 5.78
CA ASP A 219 -11.45 37.52 5.07
C ASP A 219 -10.38 38.10 6.01
N SER A 220 -9.44 38.88 5.48
CA SER A 220 -8.37 39.51 6.27
C SER A 220 -8.89 40.40 7.40
N ASN A 221 -10.13 40.90 7.28
CA ASN A 221 -10.78 41.80 8.24
C ASN A 221 -11.72 41.08 9.21
N THR A 222 -11.85 39.76 9.13
CA THR A 222 -12.73 39.00 10.03
C THR A 222 -12.12 38.94 11.44
N LEU A 223 -12.86 39.45 12.44
CA LEU A 223 -12.38 39.57 13.83
C LEU A 223 -12.43 38.23 14.62
N LEU A 224 -13.04 37.20 14.06
CA LEU A 224 -13.06 35.87 14.65
C LEU A 224 -11.62 35.32 14.64
N TYR A 225 -11.04 35.06 15.82
CA TYR A 225 -9.68 34.54 16.00
C TYR A 225 -9.67 33.64 17.24
N ALA A 226 -8.92 32.53 17.16
CA ALA A 226 -8.77 31.54 18.24
C ALA A 226 -10.05 30.77 18.65
N ASP A 227 -11.15 30.82 17.88
CA ASP A 227 -12.38 30.06 18.18
C ASP A 227 -12.31 28.56 17.84
N ASN A 228 -11.33 28.14 17.03
CA ASN A 228 -11.24 26.76 16.56
C ASN A 228 -10.60 25.85 17.61
N THR A 229 -11.40 24.96 18.18
CA THR A 229 -10.96 23.83 19.01
C THR A 229 -10.92 22.56 18.16
N PRO A 230 -9.76 22.17 17.59
CA PRO A 230 -9.66 20.99 16.75
C PRO A 230 -9.98 19.72 17.55
N SER A 231 -10.55 18.72 16.89
CA SER A 231 -10.78 17.41 17.51
C SER A 231 -9.46 16.72 17.85
N GLU A 232 -9.47 15.84 18.84
CA GLU A 232 -8.30 15.03 19.23
C GLU A 232 -7.73 14.26 18.02
N ASP A 233 -8.58 13.65 17.19
CA ASP A 233 -8.18 13.00 15.94
C ASP A 233 -7.43 13.92 14.95
N ALA A 234 -7.74 15.21 14.93
CA ALA A 234 -7.03 16.18 14.10
C ALA A 234 -5.65 16.48 14.66
N ILE A 235 -5.54 16.60 15.98
CA ILE A 235 -4.27 16.80 16.70
C ILE A 235 -3.37 15.58 16.48
N ASP A 236 -3.88 14.37 16.66
CA ASP A 236 -3.13 13.12 16.49
C ASP A 236 -2.57 12.95 15.08
N ARG A 237 -3.35 13.34 14.05
CA ARG A 237 -2.87 13.33 12.65
C ARG A 237 -1.67 14.26 12.46
N VAL A 238 -1.70 15.45 13.07
CA VAL A 238 -0.59 16.40 13.00
C VAL A 238 0.62 15.89 13.77
N VAL A 239 0.44 15.38 14.99
CA VAL A 239 1.52 14.82 15.82
C VAL A 239 2.18 13.64 15.12
N SER A 240 1.38 12.73 14.55
CA SER A 240 1.90 11.60 13.76
C SER A 240 2.77 12.07 12.59
N LYS A 241 2.32 13.10 11.86
CA LYS A 241 3.07 13.69 10.75
C LYS A 241 4.38 14.34 11.23
N ILE A 242 4.35 15.06 12.35
CA ILE A 242 5.55 15.66 12.96
C ILE A 242 6.57 14.59 13.33
N ASN A 243 6.14 13.51 13.98
CA ASN A 243 7.03 12.40 14.35
C ASN A 243 7.66 11.74 13.12
N GLN A 244 6.88 11.53 12.05
CA GLN A 244 7.42 11.03 10.79
C GLN A 244 8.45 11.98 10.16
N ASP A 245 8.27 13.29 10.30
CA ASP A 245 9.21 14.28 9.76
C ASP A 245 10.50 14.35 10.58
N ILE A 246 10.42 14.19 11.92
CA ILE A 246 11.58 14.02 12.80
C ILE A 246 12.38 12.80 12.38
N ASP A 247 11.72 11.66 12.17
CA ASP A 247 12.37 10.42 11.72
C ASP A 247 13.06 10.59 10.36
N LYS A 248 12.39 11.24 9.40
CA LYS A 248 12.98 11.53 8.07
C LYS A 248 14.20 12.45 8.20
N LYS A 249 14.15 13.44 9.09
CA LYS A 249 15.28 14.36 9.35
C LYS A 249 16.45 13.60 9.96
N GLY A 250 16.22 12.71 10.92
CA GLY A 250 17.26 11.85 11.50
C GLY A 250 17.93 10.95 10.46
N LYS A 251 17.16 10.42 9.51
CA LYS A 251 17.64 9.54 8.43
C LYS A 251 18.20 10.28 7.21
N PHE A 252 18.28 11.61 7.23
CA PHE A 252 18.76 12.41 6.10
C PHE A 252 20.26 12.18 5.83
N SER A 253 21.07 12.10 6.89
CA SER A 253 22.48 11.72 6.80
C SER A 253 22.62 10.22 7.03
N ARG A 254 22.99 9.46 6.00
CA ARG A 254 23.16 8.00 6.07
C ARG A 254 24.65 7.66 6.05
N LYS A 255 25.10 6.77 6.95
CA LYS A 255 26.45 6.17 6.86
C LYS A 255 26.54 5.42 5.53
N ARG A 256 27.58 5.68 4.73
CA ARG A 256 27.84 4.92 3.51
C ARG A 256 28.51 3.60 3.92
N LEU A 257 28.05 2.49 3.34
CA LEU A 257 28.55 1.15 3.70
C LEU A 257 30.02 0.94 3.28
N ASN A 258 30.42 1.56 2.16
CA ASN A 258 31.73 1.35 1.52
C ASN A 258 32.88 2.16 2.17
N GLU A 259 32.66 2.74 3.36
CA GLU A 259 33.70 3.56 4.02
C GLU A 259 34.73 2.72 4.79
N ASP A 260 34.44 1.45 5.08
CA ASP A 260 35.26 0.60 5.97
C ASP A 260 36.20 -0.37 5.20
N GLU A 261 36.17 -0.39 3.86
CA GLU A 261 36.94 -1.34 3.01
C GLU A 261 38.23 -0.75 2.40
N GLY A 262 38.55 0.51 2.70
CA GLY A 262 39.75 1.19 2.17
C GLY A 262 40.89 1.31 3.17
N ASP A 263 42.07 1.72 2.69
CA ASP A 263 43.24 2.01 3.52
C ASP A 263 42.91 3.06 4.60
N ILE A 264 43.21 2.71 5.86
CA ILE A 264 42.91 3.55 7.02
C ILE A 264 43.96 4.67 7.09
N THR A 265 43.60 5.85 6.59
CA THR A 265 44.46 7.06 6.60
C THR A 265 44.31 7.93 7.86
N TYR A 266 43.60 7.44 8.90
CA TYR A 266 43.24 8.24 10.07
C TYR A 266 43.49 7.48 11.39
N ILE A 267 43.82 8.25 12.44
CA ILE A 267 44.05 7.71 13.80
C ILE A 267 42.80 7.84 14.67
N ASN A 268 41.99 8.89 14.49
CA ASN A 268 40.76 9.12 15.27
C ASN A 268 39.57 9.49 14.36
N GLU A 269 38.34 9.41 14.87
CA GLU A 269 37.12 9.69 14.10
C GLU A 269 37.05 11.14 13.58
N ARG A 270 37.56 12.10 14.36
CA ARG A 270 37.60 13.51 13.96
C ARG A 270 38.55 13.74 12.78
N ASN A 271 39.67 13.02 12.77
CA ASN A 271 40.65 12.98 11.69
C ASN A 271 40.05 12.30 10.46
N ARG A 272 39.31 11.19 10.60
CA ARG A 272 38.54 10.58 9.50
C ARG A 272 37.61 11.57 8.81
N VAL A 273 36.81 12.31 9.58
CA VAL A 273 35.89 13.32 9.05
C VAL A 273 36.65 14.47 8.38
N PHE A 274 37.80 14.87 8.94
CA PHE A 274 38.66 15.89 8.37
C PHE A 274 39.29 15.44 7.04
N ASN A 275 39.90 14.26 6.98
CA ASN A 275 40.44 13.66 5.76
C ASN A 275 39.35 13.51 4.70
N LYS A 276 38.13 13.09 5.08
CA LYS A 276 36.97 13.04 4.17
C LYS A 276 36.53 14.43 3.68
N LYS A 277 36.75 15.49 4.47
CA LYS A 277 36.51 16.86 4.02
C LYS A 277 37.57 17.26 2.99
N ILE A 278 38.84 17.04 3.28
CA ILE A 278 39.96 17.30 2.35
C ILE A 278 39.74 16.54 1.04
N ALA A 279 39.40 15.25 1.14
CA ALA A 279 39.22 14.40 -0.03
C ALA A 279 38.16 14.94 -1.00
N ARG A 280 37.05 15.47 -0.48
CA ARG A 280 36.00 16.09 -1.31
C ARG A 280 36.47 17.29 -2.15
N TYR A 281 37.44 18.05 -1.66
CA TYR A 281 37.92 19.26 -2.34
C TYR A 281 39.17 19.00 -3.17
N TYR A 282 40.10 18.18 -2.68
CA TYR A 282 41.45 18.07 -3.23
C TYR A 282 41.68 16.81 -4.05
N ASP A 283 40.91 15.72 -3.87
CA ASP A 283 41.15 14.46 -4.60
C ASP A 283 41.09 14.63 -6.11
N LYS A 284 40.25 15.55 -6.60
CA LYS A 284 40.17 15.88 -8.03
C LYS A 284 41.51 16.39 -8.57
N TYR A 285 42.31 17.07 -7.76
CA TYR A 285 43.59 17.68 -8.15
C TYR A 285 44.80 16.84 -7.76
N THR A 286 44.68 15.98 -6.74
CA THR A 286 45.79 15.15 -6.22
C THR A 286 45.72 13.70 -6.68
N ALA A 287 44.82 13.36 -7.62
CA ALA A 287 44.66 12.00 -8.15
C ALA A 287 45.97 11.44 -8.74
N GLU A 288 46.71 12.24 -9.49
CA GLU A 288 48.00 11.82 -10.08
C GLU A 288 49.05 11.55 -9.01
N ILE A 289 49.16 12.43 -8.01
CA ILE A 289 50.08 12.27 -6.88
C ILE A 289 49.75 10.98 -6.12
N ARG A 290 48.46 10.72 -5.86
CA ARG A 290 48.01 9.49 -5.21
C ARG A 290 48.35 8.25 -6.04
N ALA A 291 48.07 8.27 -7.33
CA ALA A 291 48.39 7.15 -8.22
C ALA A 291 49.92 6.90 -8.31
N SER A 292 50.74 7.94 -8.25
CA SER A 292 52.21 7.82 -8.20
C SER A 292 52.70 7.21 -6.88
N PHE A 293 52.06 7.54 -5.75
CA PHE A 293 52.36 6.88 -4.47
C PHE A 293 51.95 5.40 -4.49
N GLU A 294 50.77 5.08 -5.01
CA GLU A 294 50.30 3.69 -5.15
C GLU A 294 51.15 2.86 -6.13
N ARG A 295 51.73 3.51 -7.15
CA ARG A 295 52.64 2.89 -8.12
C ARG A 295 54.09 2.76 -7.61
N GLY A 296 54.41 3.34 -6.46
CA GLY A 296 55.77 3.32 -5.91
C GLY A 296 56.70 4.32 -6.60
N THR A 297 56.42 5.61 -6.45
CA THR A 297 57.34 6.76 -6.70
C THR A 297 58.23 6.62 -7.94
N ALA A 298 57.63 6.33 -9.09
CA ALA A 298 58.26 6.55 -10.38
C ALA A 298 57.79 7.92 -10.91
N LEU A 299 58.68 8.91 -10.88
CA LEU A 299 58.58 10.13 -11.68
C LEU A 299 58.81 9.80 -13.16
#